data_AF-A0A6J6Z122-F1
#
_entry.id   AF-A0A6J6Z122-F1
#
_cell.length_a   1.000
_cell.length_b   1.000
_cell.length_c   1.000
_cell.angle_alpha   90.00
_cell.angle_beta   90.00
_cell.angle_gamma   90.00
#
_symmetry.space_group_name_H-M   'P 1'
#
loop_
_entity.id
_entity.type
_entity.pdbx_description
1 polymer ?
#
loop_
_entity_poly.entity_id
_entity_poly.type
_entity_poly.pdbx_seq_one_letter_code
_entity_poly.pdbx_strand_id
1 'polypeptide(L)'
;MPGFTGAYGSSKLSLEHLTASVAAAVGELGLAVNALLPSLPVPTPGLQWVGGGSDREQTPEDFAEAAVLLALADPGVTNGRVRHSADVLQPELGERGWLGG
;
A
#
# COMPACT_ATOMS: atom_id res chain seq x y z
N MET A 1 23.92 6.31 -6.29
CA MET A 1 23.92 4.83 -6.34
C MET A 1 23.22 4.37 -7.62
N PRO A 2 23.94 4.11 -8.72
CA PRO A 2 23.33 3.59 -9.94
C PRO A 2 22.96 2.11 -9.71
N GLY A 3 21.66 1.80 -9.68
CA GLY A 3 21.14 0.45 -9.43
C GLY A 3 19.97 0.40 -8.43
N PHE A 4 19.89 1.38 -7.52
CA PHE A 4 18.79 1.48 -6.54
C PHE A 4 17.42 1.61 -7.21
N THR A 5 17.31 2.27 -8.36
CA THR A 5 16.00 2.54 -8.98
C THR A 5 15.46 1.37 -9.81
N GLY A 6 16.32 0.71 -10.59
CA GLY A 6 15.89 -0.37 -11.51
C GLY A 6 15.57 -1.69 -10.80
N ALA A 7 16.49 -2.18 -9.95
CA ALA A 7 16.30 -3.45 -9.24
C ALA A 7 15.20 -3.34 -8.15
N TYR A 8 15.18 -2.24 -7.40
CA TYR A 8 14.12 -1.99 -6.42
C TYR A 8 12.75 -1.86 -7.08
N GLY A 9 12.64 -1.05 -8.13
CA GLY A 9 11.39 -0.82 -8.86
C GLY A 9 10.84 -2.10 -9.48
N SER A 10 11.69 -2.88 -10.15
CA SER A 10 11.27 -4.18 -10.72
C SER A 10 10.86 -5.19 -9.65
N SER A 11 11.55 -5.22 -8.51
CA SER A 11 11.17 -6.07 -7.37
C SER A 11 9.81 -5.64 -6.79
N LYS A 12 9.56 -4.33 -6.66
CA LYS A 12 8.28 -3.80 -6.19
C LYS A 12 7.14 -4.09 -7.17
N LEU A 13 7.35 -3.90 -8.47
CA LEU A 13 6.35 -4.26 -9.50
C LEU A 13 6.05 -5.76 -9.51
N SER A 14 7.07 -6.59 -9.26
CA SER A 14 6.86 -8.04 -9.13
C SER A 14 5.95 -8.39 -7.96
N LEU A 15 6.00 -7.62 -6.85
CA LEU A 15 5.06 -7.79 -5.74
C LEU A 15 3.63 -7.41 -6.15
N GLU A 16 3.44 -6.36 -6.95
CA GLU A 16 2.11 -5.98 -7.44
C GLU A 16 1.49 -7.08 -8.30
N HIS A 17 2.27 -7.66 -9.22
CA HIS A 17 1.82 -8.81 -10.00
C HIS A 17 1.58 -10.06 -9.14
N LEU A 18 2.45 -10.31 -8.15
CA LEU A 18 2.27 -11.42 -7.22
C LEU A 18 0.94 -11.29 -6.47
N THR A 19 0.63 -10.10 -5.95
CA THR A 19 -0.66 -9.80 -5.29
C THR A 19 -1.85 -10.15 -6.19
N ALA A 20 -1.85 -9.69 -7.44
CA ALA A 20 -2.93 -10.00 -8.38
C ALA A 20 -3.01 -11.51 -8.70
N SER A 21 -1.87 -12.18 -8.87
CA SER A 21 -1.84 -13.62 -9.18
C SER A 21 -2.37 -14.48 -8.03
N VAL A 22 -1.99 -14.17 -6.80
CA VAL A 22 -2.44 -14.90 -5.61
C VAL A 22 -3.92 -14.61 -5.36
N ALA A 23 -4.36 -13.36 -5.50
CA ALA A 23 -5.77 -12.98 -5.41
C ALA A 23 -6.67 -13.78 -6.36
N ALA A 24 -6.22 -13.98 -7.61
CA ALA A 24 -6.94 -14.80 -8.58
C ALA A 24 -6.99 -16.28 -8.17
N ALA A 25 -5.92 -16.81 -7.57
CA ALA A 25 -5.83 -18.21 -7.16
C ALA A 25 -6.69 -18.54 -5.93
N VAL A 26 -6.88 -17.59 -5.00
CA VAL A 26 -7.59 -17.83 -3.73
C VAL A 26 -8.95 -17.13 -3.62
N GLY A 27 -9.33 -16.31 -4.61
CA GLY A 27 -10.55 -15.52 -4.57
C GLY A 27 -11.83 -16.37 -4.42
N GLU A 28 -11.89 -17.55 -5.06
CA GLU A 28 -13.01 -18.48 -4.93
C GLU A 28 -13.15 -19.08 -3.53
N LEU A 29 -12.09 -19.01 -2.71
CA LEU A 29 -12.11 -19.42 -1.30
C LEU A 29 -12.64 -18.31 -0.38
N GLY A 30 -13.05 -17.17 -0.93
CA GLY A 30 -13.49 -16.01 -0.16
C GLY A 30 -12.35 -15.26 0.53
N LEU A 31 -11.11 -15.40 0.04
CA LEU A 31 -9.94 -14.72 0.58
C LEU A 31 -9.56 -13.53 -0.31
N ALA A 32 -9.42 -12.36 0.32
CA ALA A 32 -8.90 -11.16 -0.33
C ALA A 32 -7.37 -11.08 -0.20
N VAL A 33 -6.67 -10.77 -1.30
CA VAL A 33 -5.24 -10.50 -1.29
C VAL A 33 -4.98 -9.14 -1.91
N ASN A 34 -4.51 -8.19 -1.10
CA ASN A 34 -4.24 -6.82 -1.52
C ASN A 34 -2.83 -6.40 -1.05
N ALA A 35 -2.26 -5.42 -1.71
CA ALA A 35 -1.03 -4.76 -1.28
C ALA A 35 -1.37 -3.37 -0.73
N LEU A 36 -0.70 -2.97 0.35
CA LEU A 36 -0.87 -1.66 0.96
C LEU A 36 0.39 -0.81 0.72
N LEU A 37 0.20 0.40 0.19
CA LEU A 37 1.23 1.40 -0.02
C LEU A 37 1.00 2.59 0.93
N PRO A 38 2.03 3.12 1.60
CA PRO A 38 1.90 4.34 2.36
C PRO A 38 1.65 5.54 1.42
N SER A 39 0.63 6.35 1.71
CA SER A 39 0.31 7.58 0.95
C SER A 39 1.34 8.70 1.14
N LEU A 40 1.90 8.79 2.35
CA LEU A 40 3.02 9.66 2.71
C LEU A 40 4.13 8.84 3.35
N PRO A 41 5.38 9.32 3.36
CA PRO A 41 6.48 8.65 4.07
C PRO A 41 6.11 8.35 5.53
N VAL A 42 6.55 7.18 6.02
CA VAL A 42 6.37 6.75 7.41
C VAL A 42 7.73 6.81 8.12
N PRO A 43 7.85 7.49 9.27
CA PRO A 43 9.12 7.68 9.96
C PRO A 43 9.61 6.37 10.59
N THR A 44 10.29 5.57 9.78
CA THR A 44 10.91 4.31 10.19
C THR A 44 12.43 4.45 10.18
N PRO A 45 13.17 3.68 11.00
CA PRO A 45 14.63 3.68 10.94
C PRO A 45 15.18 3.37 9.54
N GLY A 46 14.48 2.53 8.76
CA GLY A 46 14.83 2.21 7.38
C GLY A 46 14.69 3.41 6.43
N LEU A 47 13.69 4.27 6.63
CA LEU A 47 13.53 5.51 5.86
C LEU A 47 14.68 6.49 6.17
N GLN A 48 15.02 6.65 7.45
CA GLN A 48 16.13 7.53 7.88
C GLN A 48 17.47 7.05 7.30
N TRP A 49 17.70 5.73 7.25
CA TRP A 49 18.92 5.14 6.70
C TRP A 49 19.15 5.47 5.22
N VAL A 50 18.08 5.58 4.43
CA VAL A 50 18.18 5.93 2.99
C VAL A 50 18.17 7.43 2.74
N GLY A 51 18.33 8.25 3.79
CA GLY A 51 18.29 9.71 3.72
C GLY A 51 16.88 10.26 3.51
N GLY A 52 15.86 9.47 3.81
CA GLY A 52 14.46 9.86 3.71
C GLY A 52 13.99 10.59 4.96
N GLY A 53 13.41 11.75 4.74
CA GLY A 53 12.68 12.58 5.70
C GLY A 53 11.93 13.63 4.90
N SER A 54 10.64 13.79 5.17
CA SER A 54 9.75 14.69 4.44
C SER A 54 9.12 15.65 5.44
N ASP A 55 8.85 16.90 5.05
CA ASP A 55 8.06 17.82 5.88
C ASP A 55 6.62 17.32 6.09
N ARG A 56 6.17 16.37 5.25
CA ARG A 56 4.88 15.68 5.32
C ARG A 56 5.09 14.19 5.50
N GLU A 57 4.79 13.69 6.69
CA GLU A 57 4.81 12.26 7.02
C GLU A 57 3.42 11.84 7.51
N GLN A 58 3.08 10.58 7.28
CA GLN A 58 1.94 9.96 7.98
C GLN A 58 2.46 9.25 9.23
N THR A 59 1.60 9.09 10.23
CA THR A 59 2.01 8.38 11.45
C THR A 59 2.12 6.87 11.20
N PRO A 60 3.00 6.15 11.91
CA PRO A 60 3.01 4.69 11.90
C PRO A 60 1.64 4.09 12.25
N GLU A 61 0.90 4.74 13.15
CA GLU A 61 -0.43 4.36 13.59
C GLU A 61 -1.46 4.43 12.45
N ASP A 62 -1.46 5.50 11.64
CA ASP A 62 -2.33 5.61 10.46
C ASP A 62 -2.09 4.46 9.48
N PHE A 63 -0.82 4.10 9.25
CA PHE A 63 -0.48 2.99 8.35
C PHE A 63 -0.90 1.64 8.93
N ALA A 64 -0.76 1.45 10.24
CA ALA A 64 -1.21 0.25 10.93
C ALA A 64 -2.74 0.12 10.89
N GLU A 65 -3.47 1.22 11.10
CA GLU A 65 -4.93 1.25 10.99
C GLU A 65 -5.39 0.91 9.57
N ALA A 66 -4.78 1.50 8.55
CA ALA A 66 -5.06 1.16 7.16
C ALA A 66 -4.81 -0.33 6.85
N ALA A 67 -3.78 -0.93 7.44
CA ALA A 67 -3.50 -2.36 7.28
C ALA A 67 -4.60 -3.23 7.90
N VAL A 68 -5.07 -2.88 9.11
CA VAL A 68 -6.18 -3.59 9.78
C VAL A 68 -7.48 -3.45 8.98
N LEU A 69 -7.82 -2.23 8.55
CA LEU A 69 -9.03 -1.99 7.76
C LEU A 69 -9.01 -2.75 6.43
N LEU A 70 -7.87 -2.77 5.73
CA LEU A 70 -7.74 -3.51 4.47
C LEU A 70 -7.83 -5.03 4.68
N ALA A 71 -7.29 -5.55 5.79
CA ALA A 71 -7.38 -6.97 6.13
C ALA A 71 -8.80 -7.42 6.49
N LEU A 72 -9.64 -6.50 6.99
CA LEU A 72 -11.04 -6.75 7.35
C LEU A 72 -12.02 -6.45 6.20
N ALA A 73 -11.55 -5.91 5.08
CA ALA A 73 -12.40 -5.53 3.97
C ALA A 73 -13.03 -6.75 3.28
N ASP A 74 -14.28 -6.60 2.84
CA ASP A 74 -14.98 -7.63 2.07
C ASP A 74 -14.22 -7.93 0.76
N PRO A 75 -13.95 -9.21 0.43
CA PRO A 75 -13.28 -9.59 -0.82
C PRO A 75 -13.98 -9.10 -2.10
N GLY A 76 -15.30 -8.94 -2.07
CA GLY A 76 -16.11 -8.36 -3.14
C GLY A 76 -15.93 -6.85 -3.30
N VAL A 77 -15.43 -6.15 -2.27
CA VAL A 77 -15.09 -4.73 -2.31
C VAL A 77 -13.67 -4.51 -2.81
N THR A 78 -12.70 -5.31 -2.36
CA THR A 78 -11.30 -5.18 -2.77
C THR A 78 -10.56 -6.51 -2.78
N ASN A 79 -10.07 -6.92 -3.95
CA ASN A 79 -9.21 -8.09 -4.11
C ASN A 79 -8.24 -7.87 -5.27
N GLY A 80 -6.97 -8.28 -5.11
CA GLY A 80 -5.93 -8.19 -6.13
C GLY A 80 -5.41 -6.78 -6.41
N ARG A 81 -5.67 -5.80 -5.52
CA ARG A 81 -5.34 -4.38 -5.75
C ARG A 81 -4.17 -3.91 -4.89
N VAL A 82 -3.48 -2.90 -5.39
CA VAL A 82 -2.63 -2.01 -4.58
C VAL A 82 -3.51 -0.88 -4.05
N ARG A 83 -3.51 -0.65 -2.74
CA ARG A 83 -4.29 0.40 -2.08
C ARG A 83 -3.35 1.37 -1.38
N HIS A 84 -3.64 2.68 -1.42
CA HIS A 84 -2.90 3.63 -0.59
C HIS A 84 -3.54 3.73 0.78
N SER A 85 -2.76 3.96 1.84
CA SER A 85 -3.30 4.11 3.21
C SER A 85 -4.40 5.16 3.30
N ALA A 86 -4.26 6.30 2.63
CA ALA A 86 -5.31 7.32 2.62
C ALA A 86 -6.57 6.89 1.84
N ASP A 87 -6.46 6.05 0.80
CA ASP A 87 -7.66 5.50 0.11
C ASP A 87 -8.44 4.52 1.02
N VAL A 88 -7.79 3.98 2.05
CA VAL A 88 -8.40 3.07 3.02
C VAL A 88 -8.96 3.84 4.21
N LEU A 89 -8.24 4.86 4.68
CA LEU A 89 -8.64 5.70 5.83
C LEU A 89 -9.72 6.72 5.47
N GLN A 90 -9.76 7.20 4.23
CA GLN A 90 -10.68 8.24 3.75
C GLN A 90 -11.43 7.76 2.49
N PRO A 91 -12.18 6.64 2.56
CA PRO A 91 -12.86 6.06 1.40
C PRO A 91 -13.87 7.01 0.73
N GLU A 92 -14.43 7.96 1.48
CA GLU A 92 -15.36 8.98 1.01
C GLU A 92 -14.77 9.94 -0.02
N LEU A 93 -13.44 10.10 -0.06
CA LEU A 93 -12.75 10.92 -1.06
C LEU A 93 -12.55 10.20 -2.40
N GLY A 94 -12.79 8.88 -2.44
CA GLY A 94 -12.51 8.04 -3.60
C GLY A 94 -11.01 7.75 -3.80
N GLU A 95 -10.70 6.93 -4.80
CA GLU A 95 -9.33 6.51 -5.12
C GLU A 95 -8.48 7.73 -5.48
N ARG A 96 -7.42 7.96 -4.68
CA ARG A 96 -6.49 9.09 -4.79
C ARG A 96 -7.12 10.48 -4.56
N GLY A 97 -8.31 10.59 -3.98
CA GLY A 97 -8.96 11.88 -3.70
C GLY A 97 -8.17 12.78 -2.73
N TRP A 98 -7.35 12.18 -1.87
CA TRP A 98 -6.43 12.84 -0.94
C TRP A 98 -5.27 13.60 -1.61
N LEU A 99 -5.07 13.47 -2.93
CA LEU A 99 -4.08 14.27 -3.67
C LEU A 99 -4.57 15.69 -3.99
N GLY A 100 -5.87 15.96 -3.87
CA GLY A 100 -6.48 17.26 -4.20
C GLY A 100 -6.56 18.26 -3.05
N GLY A 101 -6.04 17.93 -1.87
CA GLY A 101 -6.12 18.72 -0.64
C GLY A 101 -4.80 19.33 -0.18
#